data_AF-A0A1Q7W8R0-F1
#
_entry.id   AF-A0A1Q7W8R0-F1
#
_cell.length_a   1.000
_cell.length_b   1.000
_cell.length_c   1.000
_cell.angle_alpha   90.00
_cell.angle_beta   90.00
_cell.angle_gamma   90.00
#
_symmetry.space_group_name_H-M   'P 1'
#
loop_
_entity.id
_entity.type
_entity.pdbx_description
1 polymer ?
#
loop_
_entity_poly.entity_id
_entity_poly.type
_entity_poly.pdbx_seq_one_letter_code
_entity_poly.pdbx_strand_id
1 'polypeptide(L)'
;MSTVVAKVTGRKARRGRISLLVVLALLGTSALTPRTSGSPRSGPVADVSPPTACSSSAGGSAVGSVGDTMTALSGVRATWRTPKTPAYQTTVAPSPGQPTTVAYGGASLLAGSGAVTQPTAIGVAPLADTDLPPLDPGMANMTLGPTRGYQFTPHPFSFAKSVQISIPYDPTTVGADIDDLYTYYYDEPLSCWQPLKRVSVDQANHQVLSLTDHFTDFINATVAVPGHPEGASFNPTQIKDIQAADPGNEVNQIAPPGPANSGEARLTYPIDVPTGRGGMQPKLGVAYSSAGSDGWLGVGWDLPMPTISIDTRWGAPRYDAGTETETYLMGGEELTPAANRGAAVARTSEKVFHTPAEGQFPPRRPTPRWPTTRATRSCGRCAKCATPTATR
;
A
#
# COMPACT_ATOMS: atom_id res chain seq x y z
N MET A 1 12.95 10.15 -19.35
CA MET A 1 12.76 11.58 -19.67
C MET A 1 13.00 12.42 -18.43
N SER A 2 13.77 13.51 -18.56
CA SER A 2 13.66 14.69 -17.70
C SER A 2 12.81 15.72 -18.45
N THR A 3 11.48 15.64 -18.37
CA THR A 3 10.60 16.62 -19.04
C THR A 3 10.57 17.89 -18.20
N VAL A 4 10.92 19.04 -18.76
CA VAL A 4 10.89 20.33 -18.04
C VAL A 4 9.75 21.17 -18.60
N VAL A 5 8.70 21.31 -17.81
CA VAL A 5 7.62 22.28 -18.03
C VAL A 5 8.04 23.58 -17.34
N ALA A 6 7.96 24.75 -17.97
CA ALA A 6 8.20 26.04 -17.31
C ALA A 6 7.07 27.04 -17.53
N LYS A 7 6.74 27.80 -16.48
CA LYS A 7 5.67 28.81 -16.37
C LYS A 7 6.23 30.08 -15.73
N VAL A 8 6.30 31.17 -16.50
CA VAL A 8 6.65 32.52 -15.99
C VAL A 8 5.36 33.23 -15.60
N THR A 9 5.22 33.65 -14.34
CA THR A 9 4.08 34.47 -13.88
C THR A 9 4.53 35.82 -13.37
N GLY A 10 4.18 36.90 -14.06
CA GLY A 10 4.21 38.25 -13.50
C GLY A 10 3.10 38.40 -12.45
N ARG A 11 3.46 38.78 -11.21
CA ARG A 11 2.48 39.13 -10.17
C ARG A 11 2.49 40.63 -9.88
N LYS A 12 1.33 41.26 -10.04
CA LYS A 12 1.02 42.58 -9.46
C LYS A 12 1.01 42.48 -7.93
N ALA A 13 1.71 43.40 -7.28
CA ALA A 13 1.78 43.52 -5.83
C ALA A 13 0.40 43.88 -5.23
N ARG A 14 -0.01 43.18 -4.16
CA ARG A 14 -1.05 43.63 -3.24
C ARG A 14 -0.48 43.60 -1.82
N ARG A 15 -0.54 44.75 -1.14
CA ARG A 15 -0.12 44.95 0.26
C ARG A 15 -1.09 44.23 1.20
N GLY A 16 -0.57 43.38 2.09
CA GLY A 16 -1.32 42.75 3.18
C GLY A 16 -0.76 43.17 4.53
N ARG A 17 -1.66 43.55 5.45
CA ARG A 17 -1.36 43.96 6.84
C ARG A 17 -1.00 42.73 7.69
N ILE A 18 -0.05 42.90 8.60
CA ILE A 18 0.42 41.90 9.57
C ILE A 18 -0.38 42.09 10.88
N SER A 19 -1.04 41.03 11.35
CA SER A 19 -1.54 40.94 12.73
C SER A 19 -0.80 39.81 13.45
N LEU A 20 -0.13 40.19 14.53
CA LEU A 20 0.65 39.37 15.44
C LEU A 20 -0.28 38.66 16.43
N LEU A 21 -0.12 37.35 16.62
CA LEU A 21 -0.84 36.60 17.65
C LEU A 21 0.18 35.79 18.47
N VAL A 22 0.25 36.12 19.77
CA VAL A 22 1.11 35.53 20.80
C VAL A 22 0.38 34.33 21.40
N VAL A 23 1.08 33.18 21.53
CA VAL A 23 0.57 32.00 22.26
C VAL A 23 1.47 31.74 23.47
N LEU A 24 0.82 31.68 24.64
CA LEU A 24 1.38 31.50 25.98
C LEU A 24 1.50 30.00 26.28
N ALA A 25 2.65 29.54 26.77
CA ALA A 25 2.88 28.17 27.21
C ALA A 25 2.65 28.03 28.73
N LEU A 26 1.88 27.01 29.14
CA LEU A 26 1.70 26.61 30.53
C LEU A 26 2.34 25.23 30.75
N LEU A 27 3.26 25.17 31.72
CA LEU A 27 3.91 23.96 32.23
C LEU A 27 2.98 23.25 33.22
N GLY A 28 2.84 21.93 33.06
CA GLY A 28 2.18 21.04 34.02
C GLY A 28 3.11 19.87 34.36
N THR A 29 3.58 19.85 35.60
CA THR A 29 4.39 18.81 36.23
C THR A 29 3.55 17.55 36.54
N SER A 30 4.15 16.36 36.46
CA SER A 30 3.58 15.14 37.03
C SER A 30 4.69 14.24 37.55
N ALA A 31 4.53 13.83 38.80
CA ALA A 31 5.50 13.13 39.64
C ALA A 31 5.55 11.61 39.35
N LEU A 32 6.73 11.03 39.53
CA LEU A 32 6.97 9.59 39.52
C LEU A 32 6.43 8.91 40.80
N THR A 33 5.94 7.69 40.67
CA THR A 33 5.99 6.67 41.73
C THR A 33 6.46 5.34 41.12
N PRO A 34 7.38 4.59 41.78
CA PRO A 34 7.84 3.29 41.29
C PRO A 34 6.95 2.19 41.86
N ARG A 35 6.60 1.19 41.04
CA ARG A 35 5.94 -0.05 41.51
C ARG A 35 6.82 -1.26 41.19
N THR A 36 6.89 -2.10 42.21
CA THR A 36 7.80 -3.19 42.48
C THR A 36 7.58 -4.43 41.59
N SER A 37 8.67 -5.19 41.46
CA SER A 37 8.82 -6.47 40.76
C SER A 37 7.99 -7.62 41.36
N GLY A 38 7.46 -8.51 40.50
CA GLY A 38 6.89 -9.81 40.88
C GLY A 38 6.70 -10.75 39.68
N SER A 39 7.14 -12.00 39.86
CA SER A 39 7.32 -13.13 38.92
C SER A 39 6.10 -13.63 38.11
N PRO A 40 6.30 -14.51 37.09
CA PRO A 40 5.30 -14.85 36.08
C PRO A 40 4.33 -15.93 36.56
N ARG A 41 3.06 -15.79 36.18
CA ARG A 41 2.02 -16.81 36.38
C ARG A 41 1.37 -17.10 35.03
N SER A 42 1.55 -18.34 34.58
CA SER A 42 0.86 -18.94 33.43
C SER A 42 -0.66 -18.87 33.62
N GLY A 43 -1.34 -18.24 32.66
CA GLY A 43 -2.80 -18.15 32.53
C GLY A 43 -3.24 -18.47 31.10
N PRO A 44 -4.53 -18.75 30.87
CA PRO A 44 -5.02 -19.47 29.69
C PRO A 44 -4.98 -18.63 28.41
N VAL A 45 -4.77 -19.30 27.28
CA VAL A 45 -4.83 -18.72 25.93
C VAL A 45 -6.22 -18.09 25.74
N ALA A 46 -6.26 -16.80 25.42
CA ALA A 46 -7.49 -16.10 25.11
C ALA A 46 -8.12 -16.68 23.84
N ASP A 47 -9.43 -16.93 23.87
CA ASP A 47 -10.24 -17.27 22.69
C ASP A 47 -10.29 -16.01 21.80
N VAL A 48 -9.33 -15.88 20.90
CA VAL A 48 -9.28 -14.78 19.92
C VAL A 48 -10.34 -15.08 18.87
N SER A 49 -11.40 -14.27 18.83
CA SER A 49 -12.41 -14.36 17.78
C SER A 49 -11.72 -14.31 16.41
N PRO A 50 -12.05 -15.23 15.49
CA PRO A 50 -11.42 -15.27 14.19
C PRO A 50 -11.64 -13.96 13.43
N PRO A 51 -10.66 -13.52 12.61
CA PRO A 51 -10.81 -12.32 11.82
C PRO A 51 -11.96 -12.47 10.82
N THR A 52 -12.90 -11.54 10.88
CA THR A 52 -14.01 -11.46 9.91
C THR A 52 -13.53 -10.75 8.65
N ALA A 53 -13.73 -11.39 7.49
CA ALA A 53 -13.37 -10.81 6.20
C ALA A 53 -14.40 -9.78 5.69
N CYS A 54 -15.62 -9.79 6.22
CA CYS A 54 -16.68 -8.84 5.87
C CYS A 54 -16.35 -7.43 6.45
N SER A 55 -15.90 -6.50 5.61
CA SER A 55 -15.78 -5.09 5.97
C SER A 55 -17.15 -4.40 5.91
N SER A 56 -17.68 -3.95 7.05
CA SER A 56 -18.88 -3.10 7.06
C SER A 56 -18.51 -1.66 6.67
N SER A 57 -18.55 -1.35 5.37
CA SER A 57 -18.58 0.05 4.94
C SER A 57 -19.96 0.62 5.25
N ALA A 58 -20.13 1.19 6.44
CA ALA A 58 -21.24 2.09 6.73
C ALA A 58 -21.09 3.33 5.84
N GLY A 59 -21.69 3.30 4.66
CA GLY A 59 -21.83 4.44 3.76
C GLY A 59 -22.72 5.49 4.42
N GLY A 60 -22.12 6.65 4.71
CA GLY A 60 -22.77 7.76 5.38
C GLY A 60 -23.99 8.30 4.62
N SER A 61 -24.98 8.71 5.42
CA SER A 61 -26.17 9.44 5.03
C SER A 61 -25.88 10.61 4.07
N ALA A 62 -26.53 10.59 2.91
CA ALA A 62 -26.89 11.80 2.19
C ALA A 62 -28.40 12.00 2.34
N VAL A 63 -28.77 13.02 3.12
CA VAL A 63 -30.14 13.51 3.22
C VAL A 63 -30.50 14.20 1.90
N GLY A 64 -31.43 13.61 1.16
CA GLY A 64 -32.07 14.22 -0.02
C GLY A 64 -33.58 14.05 0.11
N SER A 65 -34.27 15.13 0.48
CA SER A 65 -35.73 15.20 0.57
C SER A 65 -36.35 15.28 -0.82
N VAL A 66 -37.22 14.34 -1.15
CA VAL A 66 -38.38 14.51 -2.04
C VAL A 66 -39.45 13.49 -1.64
N GLY A 67 -40.69 13.96 -1.49
CA GLY A 67 -41.80 13.22 -0.89
C GLY A 67 -42.48 12.17 -1.77
N ASP A 68 -43.43 11.49 -1.12
CA ASP A 68 -44.53 10.66 -1.66
C ASP A 68 -44.20 9.33 -2.34
N THR A 69 -44.24 8.25 -1.54
CA THR A 69 -45.29 7.19 -1.55
C THR A 69 -44.73 5.93 -0.88
N MET A 70 -45.35 5.50 0.23
CA MET A 70 -45.09 4.18 0.80
C MET A 70 -45.66 3.11 -0.13
N THR A 71 -44.79 2.48 -0.90
CA THR A 71 -45.05 1.17 -1.49
C THR A 71 -44.17 0.17 -0.77
N ALA A 72 -44.78 -0.74 0.00
CA ALA A 72 -44.09 -1.85 0.63
C ALA A 72 -43.42 -2.70 -0.46
N LEU A 73 -42.09 -2.69 -0.51
CA LEU A 73 -41.32 -3.64 -1.33
C LEU A 73 -41.33 -5.00 -0.63
N SER A 74 -42.43 -5.72 -0.83
CA SER A 74 -42.48 -7.16 -0.67
C SER A 74 -41.52 -7.81 -1.67
N GLY A 75 -40.50 -8.50 -1.16
CA GLY A 75 -39.92 -9.67 -1.83
C GLY A 75 -38.71 -9.42 -2.73
N VAL A 76 -37.55 -9.09 -2.15
CA VAL A 76 -36.28 -9.56 -2.72
C VAL A 76 -36.12 -11.00 -2.23
N ARG A 77 -36.48 -11.99 -3.04
CA ARG A 77 -36.09 -13.39 -2.77
C ARG A 77 -34.57 -13.48 -2.94
N ALA A 78 -33.87 -13.91 -1.89
CA ALA A 78 -32.47 -14.30 -2.02
C ALA A 78 -32.34 -15.33 -3.15
N THR A 79 -31.51 -15.04 -4.15
CA THR A 79 -31.25 -15.96 -5.26
C THR A 79 -30.02 -16.79 -4.87
N TRP A 80 -30.27 -17.97 -4.31
CA TRP A 80 -29.22 -18.90 -3.92
C TRP A 80 -28.56 -19.53 -5.15
N ARG A 81 -27.25 -19.83 -5.11
CA ARG A 81 -26.61 -20.56 -6.21
C ARG A 81 -27.18 -21.96 -6.32
N THR A 82 -27.20 -22.49 -7.54
CA THR A 82 -27.62 -23.88 -7.76
C THR A 82 -26.59 -24.81 -7.12
N PRO A 83 -26.99 -25.70 -6.18
CA PRO A 83 -26.07 -26.62 -5.57
C PRO A 83 -25.44 -27.56 -6.60
N LYS A 84 -24.14 -27.81 -6.46
CA LYS A 84 -23.39 -28.80 -7.23
C LYS A 84 -23.89 -30.19 -6.89
N THR A 85 -23.96 -31.06 -7.89
CA THR A 85 -24.31 -32.48 -7.68
C THR A 85 -23.31 -33.11 -6.70
N PRO A 86 -23.78 -33.72 -5.59
CA PRO A 86 -22.90 -34.30 -4.60
C PRO A 86 -22.14 -35.49 -5.19
N ALA A 87 -20.84 -35.54 -4.92
CA ALA A 87 -20.00 -36.69 -5.28
C ALA A 87 -20.21 -37.87 -4.32
N TYR A 88 -20.66 -37.57 -3.09
CA TYR A 88 -21.10 -38.54 -2.10
C TYR A 88 -22.33 -38.01 -1.38
N GLN A 89 -23.29 -38.88 -1.08
CA GLN A 89 -24.49 -38.53 -0.33
C GLN A 89 -24.91 -39.68 0.57
N THR A 90 -25.34 -39.36 1.79
CA THR A 90 -25.91 -40.33 2.73
C THR A 90 -27.09 -39.72 3.49
N THR A 91 -28.05 -40.54 3.86
CA THR A 91 -29.18 -40.10 4.69
C THR A 91 -28.80 -40.18 6.16
N VAL A 92 -28.75 -39.02 6.81
CA VAL A 92 -28.60 -38.92 8.26
C VAL A 92 -29.98 -38.92 8.89
N ALA A 93 -30.24 -39.93 9.73
CA ALA A 93 -31.48 -40.04 10.49
C ALA A 93 -31.33 -39.45 11.90
N PRO A 94 -32.40 -38.90 12.49
CA PRO A 94 -32.41 -38.48 13.89
C PRO A 94 -32.30 -39.73 14.79
N SER A 95 -31.07 -40.11 15.16
CA SER A 95 -30.80 -41.25 16.04
C SER A 95 -30.29 -40.80 17.41
N PRO A 96 -30.80 -41.37 18.52
CA PRO A 96 -30.35 -41.00 19.88
C PRO A 96 -28.94 -41.46 20.25
N GLY A 97 -28.33 -42.39 19.51
CA GLY A 97 -27.25 -43.21 20.07
C GLY A 97 -25.87 -43.12 19.44
N GLN A 98 -25.75 -42.81 18.14
CA GLN A 98 -24.45 -42.81 17.45
C GLN A 98 -24.37 -41.65 16.46
N PRO A 99 -23.26 -40.87 16.48
CA PRO A 99 -23.06 -39.82 15.51
C PRO A 99 -22.86 -40.44 14.12
N THR A 100 -23.46 -39.83 13.10
CA THR A 100 -23.28 -40.26 11.71
C THR A 100 -22.18 -39.42 11.08
N THR A 101 -21.16 -40.09 10.52
CA THR A 101 -20.08 -39.41 9.80
C THR A 101 -20.40 -39.39 8.31
N VAL A 102 -20.33 -38.22 7.71
CA VAL A 102 -20.40 -38.00 6.26
C VAL A 102 -19.02 -37.55 5.81
N ALA A 103 -18.32 -38.34 4.99
CA ALA A 103 -16.95 -38.02 4.59
C ALA A 103 -16.74 -38.24 3.09
N TYR A 104 -16.05 -37.31 2.44
CA TYR A 104 -15.65 -37.42 1.05
C TYR A 104 -14.43 -36.55 0.76
N GLY A 105 -13.45 -37.09 0.03
CA GLY A 105 -12.29 -36.33 -0.45
C GLY A 105 -11.48 -35.66 0.67
N GLY A 106 -11.43 -36.24 1.87
CA GLY A 106 -10.71 -35.69 3.03
C GLY A 106 -11.54 -34.77 3.92
N ALA A 107 -12.63 -34.19 3.43
CA ALA A 107 -13.58 -33.44 4.25
C ALA A 107 -14.54 -34.40 4.97
N SER A 108 -14.89 -34.09 6.21
CA SER A 108 -15.87 -34.86 6.98
C SER A 108 -16.80 -33.98 7.83
N LEU A 109 -18.00 -34.47 8.05
CA LEU A 109 -19.00 -33.88 8.93
C LEU A 109 -19.51 -34.95 9.88
N LEU A 110 -19.49 -34.65 11.18
CA LEU A 110 -19.94 -35.53 12.24
C LEU A 110 -21.27 -35.02 12.79
N ALA A 111 -22.37 -35.60 12.31
CA ALA A 111 -23.71 -35.27 12.76
C ALA A 111 -24.02 -36.03 14.06
N GLY A 112 -23.99 -35.33 15.20
CA GLY A 112 -24.33 -35.88 16.51
C GLY A 112 -25.84 -36.10 16.73
N SER A 113 -26.19 -36.62 17.91
CA SER A 113 -27.59 -36.83 18.28
C SER A 113 -28.35 -35.49 18.37
N GLY A 114 -29.43 -35.39 17.59
CA GLY A 114 -30.23 -34.17 17.49
C GLY A 114 -29.69 -33.09 16.56
N ALA A 115 -28.71 -33.40 15.70
CA ALA A 115 -28.29 -32.49 14.62
C ALA A 115 -29.45 -32.23 13.64
N VAL A 116 -30.14 -33.30 13.22
CA VAL A 116 -31.31 -33.25 12.33
C VAL A 116 -32.57 -33.68 13.08
N THR A 117 -33.73 -33.15 12.69
CA THR A 117 -35.05 -33.49 13.25
C THR A 117 -35.83 -34.48 12.38
N GLN A 118 -35.45 -34.63 11.11
CA GLN A 118 -36.02 -35.57 10.14
C GLN A 118 -34.88 -36.23 9.33
N PRO A 119 -35.10 -37.40 8.70
CA PRO A 119 -34.13 -38.01 7.80
C PRO A 119 -33.71 -37.02 6.71
N THR A 120 -32.44 -36.63 6.70
CA THR A 120 -31.91 -35.59 5.81
C THR A 120 -30.78 -36.16 4.97
N ALA A 121 -30.88 -36.06 3.65
CA ALA A 121 -29.85 -36.54 2.74
C ALA A 121 -28.71 -35.52 2.63
N ILE A 122 -27.62 -35.76 3.35
CA ILE A 122 -26.45 -34.89 3.36
C ILE A 122 -25.49 -35.29 2.26
N GLY A 123 -25.18 -34.35 1.37
CA GLY A 123 -24.25 -34.54 0.26
C GLY A 123 -22.97 -33.72 0.42
N VAL A 124 -21.88 -34.19 -0.18
CA VAL A 124 -20.58 -33.50 -0.23
C VAL A 124 -20.13 -33.43 -1.69
N ALA A 125 -19.82 -32.23 -2.16
CA ALA A 125 -19.31 -31.98 -3.50
C ALA A 125 -17.96 -31.24 -3.42
N PRO A 126 -16.89 -31.73 -4.07
CA PRO A 126 -15.65 -30.97 -4.19
C PRO A 126 -15.84 -29.76 -5.11
N LEU A 127 -15.31 -28.60 -4.75
CA LEU A 127 -15.36 -27.38 -5.54
C LEU A 127 -14.07 -27.21 -6.35
N ALA A 128 -14.20 -26.90 -7.63
CA ALA A 128 -13.10 -26.41 -8.47
C ALA A 128 -12.96 -24.89 -8.32
N ASP A 129 -11.88 -24.30 -8.82
CA ASP A 129 -11.68 -22.84 -8.79
C ASP A 129 -12.84 -22.06 -9.44
N THR A 130 -13.45 -22.61 -10.49
CA THR A 130 -14.59 -21.99 -11.18
C THR A 130 -15.89 -22.04 -10.39
N ASP A 131 -16.01 -23.01 -9.48
CA ASP A 131 -17.20 -23.21 -8.65
C ASP A 131 -17.07 -22.48 -7.31
N LEU A 132 -15.85 -22.03 -6.98
CA LEU A 132 -15.56 -21.36 -5.73
C LEU A 132 -16.04 -19.90 -5.79
N PRO A 133 -16.76 -19.43 -4.75
CA PRO A 133 -17.10 -18.02 -4.66
C PRO A 133 -15.84 -17.15 -4.61
N PRO A 134 -15.89 -15.90 -5.11
CA PRO A 134 -14.77 -14.98 -5.00
C PRO A 134 -14.29 -14.88 -3.56
N LEU A 135 -12.97 -14.93 -3.35
CA LEU A 135 -12.36 -14.74 -2.04
C LEU A 135 -12.42 -13.26 -1.67
N ASP A 136 -12.63 -13.00 -0.37
CA ASP A 136 -12.60 -11.64 0.15
C ASP A 136 -11.17 -11.04 0.08
N PRO A 137 -11.02 -9.71 -0.05
CA PRO A 137 -9.70 -9.09 -0.07
C PRO A 137 -8.85 -9.44 1.16
N GLY A 138 -7.62 -9.92 0.92
CA GLY A 138 -6.71 -10.35 1.99
C GLY A 138 -6.93 -11.79 2.47
N MET A 139 -7.93 -12.50 1.96
CA MET A 139 -8.13 -13.93 2.22
C MET A 139 -7.30 -14.78 1.25
N ALA A 140 -6.56 -15.74 1.80
CA ALA A 140 -5.79 -16.73 1.06
C ALA A 140 -6.33 -18.13 1.35
N ASN A 141 -6.79 -18.82 0.31
CA ASN A 141 -7.32 -20.18 0.43
C ASN A 141 -6.19 -21.20 0.60
N MET A 142 -6.30 -21.99 1.67
CA MET A 142 -5.34 -22.99 2.12
C MET A 142 -5.92 -24.41 2.11
N THR A 143 -7.06 -24.61 1.45
CA THR A 143 -7.71 -25.93 1.33
C THR A 143 -6.82 -26.88 0.50
N LEU A 144 -6.72 -28.14 0.93
CA LEU A 144 -5.87 -29.14 0.27
C LEU A 144 -6.33 -29.41 -1.18
N GLY A 145 -5.41 -29.22 -2.13
CA GLY A 145 -5.63 -29.48 -3.56
C GLY A 145 -5.77 -30.99 -3.89
N PRO A 146 -6.38 -31.36 -5.04
CA PRO A 146 -6.71 -30.53 -6.19
C PRO A 146 -8.03 -29.75 -6.07
N THR A 147 -8.81 -30.00 -5.01
CA THR A 147 -10.04 -29.30 -4.73
C THR A 147 -9.77 -27.97 -4.04
N ARG A 148 -10.60 -26.97 -4.31
CA ARG A 148 -10.42 -25.60 -3.80
C ARG A 148 -11.39 -25.27 -2.68
N GLY A 149 -12.30 -26.20 -2.35
CA GLY A 149 -13.29 -26.08 -1.30
C GLY A 149 -14.24 -27.27 -1.34
N TYR A 150 -15.21 -27.28 -0.43
CA TYR A 150 -16.24 -28.32 -0.36
C TYR A 150 -17.60 -27.67 -0.18
N GLN A 151 -18.57 -28.08 -0.99
CA GLN A 151 -19.96 -27.73 -0.78
C GLN A 151 -20.67 -28.87 -0.09
N PHE A 152 -21.33 -28.57 1.02
CA PHE A 152 -22.21 -29.51 1.70
C PHE A 152 -23.67 -29.16 1.37
N THR A 153 -24.45 -30.18 1.03
CA THR A 153 -25.89 -30.06 0.71
C THR A 153 -26.71 -30.83 1.75
N PRO A 154 -27.98 -30.46 1.99
CA PRO A 154 -28.78 -29.45 1.27
C PRO A 154 -28.44 -28.01 1.66
N HIS A 155 -28.45 -27.08 0.68
CA HIS A 155 -28.35 -25.63 0.89
C HIS A 155 -29.59 -24.95 0.29
N PRO A 156 -30.27 -24.02 0.99
CA PRO A 156 -30.04 -23.63 2.38
C PRO A 156 -30.60 -24.65 3.37
N PHE A 157 -29.80 -25.00 4.38
CA PHE A 157 -30.21 -25.78 5.53
C PHE A 157 -29.38 -25.34 6.73
N SER A 158 -29.96 -25.38 7.92
CA SER A 158 -29.23 -25.23 9.17
C SER A 158 -29.57 -26.34 10.16
N PHE A 159 -28.56 -26.77 10.91
CA PHE A 159 -28.78 -27.78 11.94
C PHE A 159 -29.44 -27.18 13.18
N ALA A 160 -30.23 -27.99 13.89
CA ALA A 160 -30.81 -27.58 15.17
C ALA A 160 -29.75 -27.44 16.28
N LYS A 161 -28.62 -28.14 16.12
CA LYS A 161 -27.43 -28.06 16.97
C LYS A 161 -26.20 -28.02 16.09
N SER A 162 -25.21 -27.20 16.47
CA SER A 162 -23.93 -27.17 15.76
C SER A 162 -23.29 -28.57 15.70
N VAL A 163 -22.81 -28.93 14.52
CA VAL A 163 -22.10 -30.18 14.25
C VAL A 163 -20.62 -29.91 14.05
N GLN A 164 -19.80 -30.95 14.16
CA GLN A 164 -18.38 -30.84 13.85
C GLN A 164 -18.14 -31.05 12.36
N ILE A 165 -17.34 -30.18 11.77
CA ILE A 165 -16.86 -30.27 10.39
C ILE A 165 -15.33 -30.27 10.39
N SER A 166 -14.74 -31.14 9.60
CA SER A 166 -13.30 -31.24 9.39
C SER A 166 -12.99 -31.01 7.91
N ILE A 167 -12.17 -30.00 7.62
CA ILE A 167 -11.74 -29.67 6.24
C ILE A 167 -10.21 -29.84 6.17
N PRO A 168 -9.67 -30.52 5.14
CA PRO A 168 -8.23 -30.67 4.98
C PRO A 168 -7.58 -29.36 4.50
N TYR A 169 -6.34 -29.11 4.91
CA TYR A 169 -5.54 -27.97 4.47
C TYR A 169 -4.21 -28.42 3.86
N ASP A 170 -3.59 -27.57 3.05
CA ASP A 170 -2.27 -27.80 2.49
C ASP A 170 -1.17 -27.28 3.44
N PRO A 171 -0.36 -28.17 4.06
CA PRO A 171 0.68 -27.74 4.99
C PRO A 171 1.81 -26.95 4.33
N THR A 172 1.99 -27.08 3.00
CA THR A 172 3.05 -26.37 2.27
C THR A 172 2.73 -24.90 2.06
N THR A 173 1.43 -24.54 1.99
CA THR A 173 0.99 -23.16 1.77
C THR A 173 0.73 -22.40 3.07
N VAL A 174 0.35 -23.09 4.15
CA VAL A 174 0.05 -22.45 5.46
C VAL A 174 1.33 -22.01 6.18
N GLY A 175 2.42 -22.77 6.10
CA GLY A 175 3.69 -22.39 6.71
C GLY A 175 3.60 -22.13 8.22
N ALA A 176 4.12 -20.98 8.68
CA ALA A 176 4.13 -20.60 10.09
C ALA A 176 2.79 -20.01 10.58
N ASP A 177 1.85 -19.72 9.67
CA ASP A 177 0.60 -19.02 9.97
C ASP A 177 -0.53 -19.99 10.34
N ILE A 178 -0.19 -21.14 10.92
CA ILE A 178 -1.14 -22.19 11.31
C ILE A 178 -2.14 -21.71 12.36
N ASP A 179 -1.70 -20.78 13.22
CA ASP A 179 -2.53 -20.18 14.26
C ASP A 179 -3.62 -19.27 13.66
N ASP A 180 -3.39 -18.71 12.47
CA ASP A 180 -4.32 -17.86 11.73
C ASP A 180 -5.18 -18.63 10.71
N LEU A 181 -5.07 -19.96 10.68
CA LEU A 181 -5.85 -20.82 9.79
C LEU A 181 -7.23 -21.13 10.37
N TYR A 182 -8.29 -20.69 9.69
CA TYR A 182 -9.67 -20.95 10.07
C TYR A 182 -10.48 -21.56 8.93
N THR A 183 -11.53 -22.31 9.27
CA THR A 183 -12.54 -22.74 8.30
C THR A 183 -13.57 -21.62 8.13
N TYR A 184 -13.84 -21.24 6.89
CA TYR A 184 -14.83 -20.25 6.51
C TYR A 184 -15.98 -20.90 5.76
N TYR A 185 -17.18 -20.35 5.91
CA TYR A 185 -18.33 -20.70 5.10
C TYR A 185 -18.78 -19.46 4.31
N TYR A 186 -19.35 -19.66 3.12
CA TYR A 186 -19.81 -18.55 2.29
C TYR A 186 -21.27 -18.19 2.60
N ASP A 187 -21.49 -16.98 3.09
CA ASP A 187 -22.84 -16.42 3.28
C ASP A 187 -23.31 -15.78 1.96
N GLU A 188 -24.21 -16.45 1.24
CA GLU A 188 -24.70 -15.96 -0.07
C GLU A 188 -25.47 -14.63 0.02
N PRO A 189 -26.40 -14.41 0.97
CA PRO A 189 -27.08 -13.13 1.16
C PRO A 189 -26.14 -11.96 1.37
N LEU A 190 -25.08 -12.17 2.14
CA LEU A 190 -24.07 -11.14 2.40
C LEU A 190 -22.97 -11.12 1.35
N SER A 191 -22.89 -12.15 0.51
CA SER A 191 -21.81 -12.39 -0.46
C SER A 191 -20.42 -12.22 0.17
N CYS A 192 -20.24 -12.77 1.37
CA CYS A 192 -18.97 -12.70 2.10
C CYS A 192 -18.67 -14.01 2.84
N TRP A 193 -17.38 -14.27 3.07
CA TRP A 193 -16.93 -15.44 3.81
C TRP A 193 -16.95 -15.16 5.30
N GLN A 194 -17.61 -16.04 6.06
CA GLN A 194 -17.72 -15.93 7.51
C GLN A 194 -16.93 -17.04 8.21
N PRO A 195 -16.17 -16.70 9.26
CA PRO A 195 -15.37 -17.68 9.97
C PRO A 195 -16.25 -18.58 10.85
N LEU A 196 -15.92 -19.86 10.90
CA LEU A 196 -16.48 -20.79 11.87
C LEU A 196 -15.71 -20.77 13.18
N LYS A 197 -16.36 -21.24 14.24
CA LYS A 197 -15.69 -21.50 15.51
C LYS A 197 -14.75 -22.70 15.36
N ARG A 198 -13.44 -22.45 15.40
CA ARG A 198 -12.40 -23.48 15.38
C ARG A 198 -12.37 -24.24 16.70
N VAL A 199 -12.37 -25.57 16.62
CA VAL A 199 -12.19 -26.48 17.76
C VAL A 199 -10.72 -26.82 17.92
N SER A 200 -10.06 -27.25 16.85
CA SER A 200 -8.64 -27.60 16.85
C SER A 200 -8.08 -27.64 15.43
N VAL A 201 -6.75 -27.57 15.31
CA VAL A 201 -6.02 -27.87 14.09
C VAL A 201 -5.22 -29.16 14.32
N ASP A 202 -5.57 -30.21 13.61
CA ASP A 202 -4.81 -31.47 13.60
C ASP A 202 -3.67 -31.34 12.59
N GLN A 203 -2.47 -31.05 13.10
CA GLN A 203 -1.27 -30.92 12.29
C GLN A 203 -0.73 -32.26 11.78
N ALA A 204 -1.07 -33.38 12.44
CA ALA A 204 -0.62 -34.70 12.01
C ALA A 204 -1.40 -35.21 10.80
N ASN A 205 -2.71 -34.94 10.77
CA ASN A 205 -3.60 -35.34 9.67
C ASN A 205 -3.91 -34.20 8.69
N HIS A 206 -3.35 -33.02 8.91
CA HIS A 206 -3.58 -31.81 8.12
C HIS A 206 -5.07 -31.43 7.98
N GLN A 207 -5.77 -31.41 9.11
CA GLN A 207 -7.20 -31.10 9.18
C GLN A 207 -7.51 -29.96 10.13
N VAL A 208 -8.48 -29.11 9.78
CA VAL A 208 -9.05 -28.09 10.67
C VAL A 208 -10.43 -28.55 11.11
N LEU A 209 -10.59 -28.76 12.41
CA LEU A 209 -11.86 -29.12 13.04
C LEU A 209 -12.57 -27.85 13.52
N SER A 210 -13.79 -27.65 13.04
CA SER A 210 -14.62 -26.47 13.33
C SER A 210 -16.05 -26.89 13.69
N LEU A 211 -16.82 -25.97 14.27
CA LEU A 211 -18.26 -26.14 14.51
C LEU A 211 -19.05 -25.34 13.48
N THR A 212 -20.05 -25.97 12.88
CA THR A 212 -20.96 -25.32 11.95
C THR A 212 -22.41 -25.73 12.21
N ASP A 213 -23.32 -24.82 11.96
CA ASP A 213 -24.76 -25.05 11.85
C ASP A 213 -25.28 -24.74 10.44
N HIS A 214 -24.39 -24.46 9.48
CA HIS A 214 -24.74 -24.09 8.11
C HIS A 214 -24.37 -25.20 7.11
N PHE A 215 -25.02 -25.19 5.96
CA PHE A 215 -24.67 -25.99 4.79
C PHE A 215 -24.47 -25.07 3.60
N THR A 216 -23.22 -24.77 3.27
CA THR A 216 -22.85 -23.89 2.17
C THR A 216 -21.54 -24.38 1.56
N ASP A 217 -20.77 -23.46 0.97
CA ASP A 217 -19.41 -23.68 0.50
C ASP A 217 -18.44 -23.42 1.66
N PHE A 218 -17.52 -24.36 1.91
CA PHE A 218 -16.50 -24.27 2.95
C PHE A 218 -15.09 -24.29 2.37
N ILE A 219 -14.22 -23.47 2.96
CA ILE A 219 -12.78 -23.45 2.70
C ILE A 219 -12.01 -23.32 3.99
N ASN A 220 -10.76 -23.77 4.00
CA ASN A 220 -9.79 -23.30 4.98
C ASN A 220 -9.03 -22.11 4.39
N ALA A 221 -8.88 -21.03 5.15
CA ALA A 221 -8.18 -19.84 4.69
C ALA A 221 -7.48 -19.13 5.85
N THR A 222 -6.46 -18.34 5.50
CA THR A 222 -5.92 -17.30 6.37
C THR A 222 -6.42 -15.95 5.86
N VAL A 223 -6.74 -15.04 6.77
CA VAL A 223 -7.10 -13.65 6.42
C VAL A 223 -5.99 -12.76 6.93
N ALA A 224 -5.26 -12.15 6.01
CA ALA A 224 -4.34 -11.08 6.34
C ALA A 224 -5.19 -9.88 6.77
N VAL A 225 -5.45 -9.76 8.07
CA VAL A 225 -6.00 -8.53 8.63
C VAL A 225 -5.02 -7.43 8.24
N PRO A 226 -5.46 -6.35 7.57
CA PRO A 226 -4.63 -5.18 7.43
C PRO A 226 -4.36 -4.69 8.84
N GLY A 227 -3.21 -5.10 9.38
CA GLY A 227 -2.74 -4.60 10.65
C GLY A 227 -2.77 -3.09 10.57
N HIS A 228 -3.53 -2.46 11.46
CA HIS A 228 -3.06 -1.18 11.97
C HIS A 228 -1.59 -1.41 12.30
N PRO A 229 -0.69 -0.52 11.85
CA PRO A 229 0.75 -0.76 11.83
C PRO A 229 1.09 -1.47 13.12
N GLU A 230 1.37 -2.76 13.02
CA GLU A 230 1.69 -3.56 14.19
C GLU A 230 2.77 -2.75 14.88
N GLY A 231 2.50 -2.33 16.11
CA GLY A 231 3.50 -1.63 16.91
C GLY A 231 4.74 -2.49 16.78
N ALA A 232 5.74 -1.96 16.07
CA ALA A 232 6.86 -2.73 15.55
C ALA A 232 7.23 -3.75 16.61
N SER A 233 7.16 -5.04 16.31
CA SER A 233 7.51 -6.10 17.27
C SER A 233 8.89 -5.77 17.79
N PHE A 234 8.93 -5.10 18.95
CA PHE A 234 10.15 -4.73 19.64
C PHE A 234 10.61 -6.05 20.23
N ASN A 235 11.32 -6.83 19.41
CA ASN A 235 12.10 -7.92 19.95
C ASN A 235 12.95 -7.30 21.08
N PRO A 236 12.81 -7.74 22.34
CA PRO A 236 13.52 -7.13 23.47
C PRO A 236 15.04 -7.28 23.35
N THR A 237 15.55 -8.08 22.39
CA THR A 237 16.97 -8.07 22.01
C THR A 237 17.33 -7.00 20.97
N GLN A 238 16.41 -6.28 20.34
CA GLN A 238 16.75 -5.16 19.43
C GLN A 238 17.35 -3.96 20.17
N ILE A 239 17.15 -3.83 21.49
CA ILE A 239 17.92 -2.88 22.30
C ILE A 239 19.39 -3.32 22.44
N LYS A 240 19.74 -4.59 22.15
CA LYS A 240 21.14 -5.05 22.15
C LYS A 240 21.91 -4.63 20.90
N ASP A 241 21.23 -4.21 19.84
CA ASP A 241 21.85 -3.77 18.59
C ASP A 241 21.93 -2.24 18.47
N ILE A 242 21.64 -1.50 19.55
CA ILE A 242 22.03 -0.09 19.67
C ILE A 242 23.56 -0.06 19.82
N GLN A 243 24.25 -0.12 18.68
CA GLN A 243 25.68 0.11 18.60
C GLN A 243 25.97 1.49 19.21
N ALA A 244 26.91 1.54 20.14
CA ALA A 244 27.42 2.81 20.64
C ALA A 244 27.93 3.63 19.44
N ALA A 245 27.66 4.94 19.44
CA ALA A 245 28.17 5.82 18.39
C ALA A 245 29.69 5.68 18.32
N ASP A 246 30.19 5.19 17.19
CA ASP A 246 31.63 5.13 16.92
C ASP A 246 32.07 6.52 16.43
N PRO A 247 32.95 7.22 17.16
CA PRO A 247 33.42 8.54 16.76
C PRO A 247 34.27 8.53 15.47
N GLY A 248 34.66 7.35 14.97
CA GLY A 248 35.32 7.16 13.68
C GLY A 248 34.36 6.88 12.51
N ASN A 249 33.11 6.52 12.77
CA ASN A 249 32.10 6.41 11.71
C ASN A 249 31.75 7.81 11.18
N GLU A 250 31.60 7.94 9.86
CA GLU A 250 31.30 9.21 9.16
C GLU A 250 32.43 10.26 9.14
N VAL A 251 33.67 9.92 9.53
CA VAL A 251 34.83 10.79 9.27
C VAL A 251 35.19 10.73 7.79
N ASN A 252 34.67 11.68 7.00
CA ASN A 252 34.95 11.78 5.59
C ASN A 252 36.39 12.28 5.34
N GLN A 253 37.28 11.38 4.92
CA GLN A 253 38.64 11.74 4.52
C GLN A 253 38.65 12.36 3.14
N ILE A 254 39.14 13.60 3.05
CA ILE A 254 39.22 14.34 1.78
C ILE A 254 40.50 13.89 1.05
N ALA A 255 40.34 13.23 -0.10
CA ALA A 255 41.45 12.91 -0.98
C ALA A 255 42.02 14.17 -1.65
N PRO A 256 43.32 14.19 -2.02
CA PRO A 256 43.87 15.27 -2.85
C PRO A 256 43.08 15.44 -4.16
N PRO A 257 43.00 16.66 -4.74
CA PRO A 257 42.32 16.90 -6.01
C PRO A 257 42.84 16.00 -7.13
N GLY A 258 41.91 15.37 -7.87
CA GLY A 258 42.23 14.51 -9.00
C GLY A 258 42.26 15.28 -10.33
N PRO A 259 43.06 14.84 -11.32
CA PRO A 259 43.06 15.45 -12.64
C PRO A 259 41.81 15.05 -13.43
N ALA A 260 41.22 16.00 -14.16
CA ALA A 260 40.17 15.74 -15.15
C ALA A 260 40.72 15.72 -16.58
N ASN A 261 39.99 15.11 -17.52
CA ASN A 261 40.35 15.06 -18.94
C ASN A 261 40.45 16.44 -19.61
N SER A 262 39.88 17.48 -18.98
CA SER A 262 39.97 18.89 -19.33
C SER A 262 41.25 19.58 -18.83
N GLY A 263 42.10 18.89 -18.07
CA GLY A 263 43.33 19.44 -17.49
C GLY A 263 43.16 20.21 -16.19
N GLU A 264 41.94 20.32 -15.66
CA GLU A 264 41.65 20.96 -14.38
C GLU A 264 41.78 19.99 -13.20
N ALA A 265 42.12 20.53 -12.02
CA ALA A 265 42.07 19.80 -10.77
C ALA A 265 40.65 19.85 -10.21
N ARG A 266 40.09 18.69 -9.86
CA ARG A 266 38.74 18.57 -9.30
C ARG A 266 38.75 17.93 -7.92
N LEU A 267 37.94 18.46 -7.03
CA LEU A 267 37.70 17.90 -5.70
C LEU A 267 36.20 17.95 -5.40
N THR A 268 35.68 16.98 -4.65
CA THR A 268 34.28 16.97 -4.22
C THR A 268 34.20 16.52 -2.78
N TYR A 269 33.49 17.31 -1.97
CA TYR A 269 33.21 17.03 -0.57
C TYR A 269 31.71 16.81 -0.39
N PRO A 270 31.24 15.56 -0.20
CA PRO A 270 29.84 15.29 0.08
C PRO A 270 29.41 15.95 1.39
N ILE A 271 28.17 16.45 1.43
CA ILE A 271 27.53 16.94 2.65
C ILE A 271 26.61 15.84 3.14
N ASP A 272 26.92 15.30 4.31
CA ASP A 272 26.09 14.29 4.95
C ASP A 272 24.85 14.94 5.56
N VAL A 273 23.70 14.62 4.96
CA VAL A 273 22.39 15.09 5.40
C VAL A 273 21.62 13.91 5.97
N PRO A 274 21.05 13.96 7.18
CA PRO A 274 20.27 12.85 7.71
C PRO A 274 19.14 12.46 6.76
N THR A 275 18.84 11.16 6.65
CA THR A 275 17.72 10.68 5.84
C THR A 275 16.41 11.23 6.40
N GLY A 276 15.63 11.93 5.57
CA GLY A 276 14.31 12.41 5.93
C GLY A 276 13.25 11.30 5.93
N ARG A 277 12.01 11.67 6.30
CA ARG A 277 10.85 10.75 6.28
C ARG A 277 10.69 10.09 4.90
N GLY A 278 10.47 8.77 4.90
CA GLY A 278 10.33 7.98 3.68
C GLY A 278 11.63 7.78 2.90
N GLY A 279 12.79 7.92 3.54
CA GLY A 279 14.10 7.74 2.89
C GLY A 279 14.46 8.85 1.90
N MET A 280 13.78 10.00 1.97
CA MET A 280 14.08 11.15 1.11
C MET A 280 15.26 11.94 1.68
N GLN A 281 16.35 11.99 0.92
CA GLN A 281 17.56 12.72 1.27
C GLN A 281 18.06 13.50 0.05
N PRO A 282 18.39 14.80 0.18
CA PRO A 282 19.06 15.52 -0.87
C PRO A 282 20.52 15.07 -0.96
N LYS A 283 20.99 14.76 -2.17
CA LYS A 283 22.41 14.52 -2.42
C LYS A 283 23.08 15.87 -2.66
N LEU A 284 23.79 16.37 -1.64
CA LEU A 284 24.51 17.63 -1.68
C LEU A 284 26.00 17.36 -1.52
N GLY A 285 26.83 18.19 -2.13
CA GLY A 285 28.27 18.12 -2.00
C GLY A 285 28.90 19.37 -2.58
N VAL A 286 29.89 19.91 -1.88
CA VAL A 286 30.66 21.05 -2.35
C VAL A 286 31.68 20.55 -3.38
N ALA A 287 31.71 21.16 -4.55
CA ALA A 287 32.65 20.83 -5.62
C ALA A 287 33.68 21.95 -5.77
N TYR A 288 34.92 21.55 -6.05
CA TYR A 288 35.99 22.44 -6.44
C TYR A 288 36.47 22.11 -7.86
N SER A 289 36.70 23.14 -8.66
CA SER A 289 37.46 23.09 -9.91
C SER A 289 38.48 24.23 -9.95
N SER A 290 39.71 23.93 -10.34
CA SER A 290 40.74 24.96 -10.57
C SER A 290 40.42 25.90 -11.75
N ALA A 291 39.50 25.51 -12.65
CA ALA A 291 39.00 26.36 -13.73
C ALA A 291 37.71 27.10 -13.34
N GLY A 292 37.18 26.88 -12.14
CA GLY A 292 35.98 27.54 -11.66
C GLY A 292 36.19 29.03 -11.40
N SER A 293 35.15 29.82 -11.63
CA SER A 293 35.15 31.26 -11.38
C SER A 293 34.98 31.58 -9.90
N ASP A 294 35.00 32.87 -9.56
CA ASP A 294 34.56 33.34 -8.24
C ASP A 294 33.05 33.11 -8.04
N GLY A 295 32.67 32.91 -6.79
CA GLY A 295 31.32 32.54 -6.39
C GLY A 295 31.12 32.72 -4.89
N TRP A 296 29.93 32.37 -4.41
CA TRP A 296 29.53 32.57 -3.01
C TRP A 296 30.29 31.68 -2.01
N LEU A 297 30.93 30.60 -2.49
CA LEU A 297 31.82 29.75 -1.69
C LEU A 297 33.32 30.05 -1.92
N GLY A 298 33.61 31.10 -2.70
CA GLY A 298 34.96 31.48 -3.10
C GLY A 298 35.38 30.91 -4.45
N VAL A 299 36.59 31.29 -4.88
CA VAL A 299 37.12 30.96 -6.20
C VAL A 299 37.27 29.46 -6.39
N GLY A 300 36.67 28.95 -7.46
CA GLY A 300 36.74 27.54 -7.83
C GLY A 300 35.80 26.63 -7.04
N TRP A 301 35.12 27.12 -6.00
CA TRP A 301 34.20 26.34 -5.17
C TRP A 301 32.75 26.66 -5.50
N ASP A 302 31.92 25.61 -5.61
CA ASP A 302 30.47 25.75 -5.81
C ASP A 302 29.69 24.59 -5.18
N LEU A 303 28.38 24.76 -5.05
CA LEU A 303 27.43 23.74 -4.63
C LEU A 303 26.51 23.40 -5.82
N PRO A 304 26.88 22.41 -6.65
CA PRO A 304 26.12 22.08 -7.86
C PRO A 304 24.70 21.64 -7.50
N MET A 305 23.72 22.44 -7.92
CA MET A 305 22.30 22.14 -7.79
C MET A 305 21.64 22.11 -9.17
N PRO A 306 20.63 21.25 -9.40
CA PRO A 306 19.85 21.28 -10.62
C PRO A 306 19.21 22.66 -10.82
N THR A 307 19.64 23.37 -11.87
CA THR A 307 19.18 24.72 -12.20
C THR A 307 18.75 24.80 -13.66
N ILE A 308 17.83 25.75 -13.91
CA ILE A 308 17.46 26.17 -15.26
C ILE A 308 17.93 27.61 -15.40
N SER A 309 18.84 27.86 -16.32
CA SER A 309 19.40 29.18 -16.60
C SER A 309 19.06 29.62 -18.03
N ILE A 310 19.30 30.89 -18.33
CA ILE A 310 19.18 31.45 -19.68
C ILE A 310 20.55 31.40 -20.34
N ASP A 311 20.59 31.00 -21.61
CA ASP A 311 21.81 31.00 -22.40
C ASP A 311 22.20 32.42 -22.82
N THR A 312 23.35 32.88 -22.35
CA THR A 312 23.91 34.20 -22.66
C THR A 312 25.08 34.14 -23.64
N ARG A 313 25.46 32.95 -24.13
CA ARG A 313 26.59 32.76 -25.06
C ARG A 313 26.43 33.55 -26.37
N TRP A 314 25.19 33.81 -26.78
CA TRP A 314 24.86 34.46 -28.05
C TRP A 314 24.33 35.89 -27.91
N GLY A 315 24.47 36.49 -26.73
CA GLY A 315 24.03 37.85 -26.45
C GLY A 315 23.18 37.97 -25.19
N ALA A 316 22.86 39.21 -24.84
CA ALA A 316 22.05 39.50 -23.66
C ALA A 316 20.57 39.11 -23.89
N PRO A 317 19.89 38.54 -22.87
CA PRO A 317 18.46 38.23 -22.94
C PRO A 317 17.62 39.51 -23.06
N ARG A 318 16.53 39.44 -23.83
CA ARG A 318 15.69 40.60 -24.18
C ARG A 318 14.43 40.69 -23.33
N TYR A 319 13.99 39.58 -22.75
CA TYR A 319 12.81 39.43 -21.90
C TYR A 319 11.53 40.00 -22.52
N ASP A 320 11.33 39.81 -23.84
CA ASP A 320 10.17 40.35 -24.54
C ASP A 320 8.87 39.70 -24.05
N ALA A 321 7.83 40.48 -23.73
CA ALA A 321 6.61 39.91 -23.15
C ALA A 321 5.76 39.13 -24.17
N GLY A 322 5.86 39.46 -25.47
CA GLY A 322 5.02 38.89 -26.52
C GLY A 322 5.63 37.67 -27.22
N THR A 323 6.95 37.61 -27.28
CA THR A 323 7.71 36.60 -28.04
C THR A 323 8.76 35.89 -27.19
N GLU A 324 8.95 34.60 -27.46
CA GLU A 324 9.98 33.81 -26.80
C GLU A 324 11.33 34.21 -27.38
N THR A 325 12.12 34.92 -26.58
CA THR A 325 13.42 35.50 -26.98
C THR A 325 14.60 34.83 -26.30
N GLU A 326 14.37 34.09 -25.21
CA GLU A 326 15.39 33.41 -24.41
C GLU A 326 15.52 31.92 -24.77
N THR A 327 16.76 31.45 -24.84
CA THR A 327 17.07 30.01 -24.89
C THR A 327 17.45 29.56 -23.48
N TYR A 328 17.00 28.37 -23.07
CA TYR A 328 17.20 27.89 -21.71
C TYR A 328 18.23 26.76 -21.66
N LEU A 329 18.97 26.69 -20.57
CA LEU A 329 19.91 25.62 -20.28
C LEU A 329 19.41 24.84 -19.05
N MET A 330 19.58 23.53 -19.04
CA MET A 330 19.43 22.68 -17.85
C MET A 330 20.78 22.05 -17.54
N GLY A 331 21.37 22.39 -16.39
CA GLY A 331 22.68 21.86 -16.01
C GLY A 331 23.80 22.15 -17.03
N GLY A 332 23.69 23.27 -17.77
CA GLY A 332 24.63 23.65 -18.82
C GLY A 332 24.27 23.14 -20.23
N GLU A 333 23.33 22.22 -20.36
CA GLU A 333 22.87 21.71 -21.66
C GLU A 333 21.71 22.53 -22.21
N GLU A 334 21.77 22.86 -23.50
CA GLU A 334 20.73 23.63 -24.18
C GLU A 334 19.43 22.85 -24.30
N LEU A 335 18.31 23.50 -24.00
CA LEU A 335 16.98 22.93 -24.14
C LEU A 335 16.33 23.35 -25.47
N THR A 336 15.59 22.42 -26.07
CA THR A 336 14.85 22.63 -27.32
C THR A 336 13.36 22.82 -27.05
N PRO A 337 12.67 23.70 -27.82
CA PRO A 337 13.18 24.51 -28.93
C PRO A 337 13.96 25.76 -28.47
N ALA A 338 15.07 26.06 -29.17
CA ALA A 338 15.87 27.26 -28.92
C ALA A 338 15.22 28.51 -29.54
N ALA A 339 15.25 29.64 -28.83
CA ALA A 339 14.62 30.89 -29.27
C ALA A 339 15.51 31.74 -30.18
N ASN A 340 16.83 31.53 -30.12
CA ASN A 340 17.81 32.24 -30.94
C ASN A 340 17.90 31.72 -32.39
N ARG A 341 17.21 30.62 -32.73
CA ARG A 341 17.21 30.03 -34.07
C ARG A 341 15.79 30.02 -34.64
N GLY A 342 15.59 30.70 -35.76
CA GLY A 342 14.32 30.69 -36.50
C GLY A 342 13.45 31.93 -36.27
N ALA A 343 12.19 31.86 -36.70
CA ALA A 343 11.23 32.96 -36.58
C ALA A 343 10.81 33.19 -35.12
N ALA A 344 10.52 34.45 -34.77
CA ALA A 344 10.01 34.79 -33.45
C ALA A 344 8.68 34.05 -33.18
N VAL A 345 8.64 33.30 -32.08
CA VAL A 345 7.47 32.52 -31.66
C VAL A 345 6.77 33.27 -30.52
N ALA A 346 5.44 33.34 -30.54
CA ALA A 346 4.69 33.95 -29.45
C ALA A 346 4.88 33.18 -28.11
N ARG A 347 4.94 33.89 -26.99
CA ARG A 347 5.03 33.26 -25.67
C ARG A 347 3.71 32.58 -25.30
N THR A 348 3.82 31.37 -24.76
CA THR A 348 2.68 30.63 -24.21
C THR A 348 2.82 30.48 -22.70
N SER A 349 1.69 30.38 -22.00
CA SER A 349 1.67 30.17 -20.54
C SER A 349 2.17 28.79 -20.13
N GLU A 350 2.13 27.82 -21.05
CA GLU A 350 2.62 26.46 -20.89
C GLU A 350 3.47 26.12 -22.10
N LYS A 351 4.76 25.89 -21.88
CA LYS A 351 5.70 25.42 -22.90
C LYS A 351 6.53 24.27 -22.35
N VAL A 352 6.74 23.26 -23.18
CA VAL A 352 7.51 22.07 -22.85
C VAL A 352 8.86 22.17 -23.55
N PHE A 353 9.91 21.91 -22.78
CA PHE A 353 11.27 21.88 -23.27
C PHE A 353 11.87 20.48 -23.12
N HIS A 354 12.75 20.12 -24.05
CA HIS A 354 13.41 18.83 -24.12
C HIS A 354 14.92 18.99 -24.22
N THR A 355 15.68 18.14 -23.55
CA THR A 355 17.12 18.01 -23.83
C THR A 355 17.28 17.41 -25.24
N PRO A 356 18.20 17.91 -26.07
CA PRO A 356 18.59 17.28 -27.33
C PRO A 356 19.14 15.88 -27.03
N ALA A 357 18.31 14.85 -27.15
CA ALA A 357 18.72 13.47 -26.93
C ALA A 357 19.18 12.87 -28.26
N GLU A 358 20.47 12.57 -28.38
CA GLU A 358 20.92 11.56 -29.33
C GLU A 358 20.97 10.22 -28.59
N GLY A 359 19.85 9.49 -28.59
CA GLY A 359 19.78 8.10 -28.11
C GLY A 359 18.62 7.77 -27.15
N GLN A 360 17.72 6.89 -27.61
CA GLN A 360 16.68 6.15 -26.86
C GLN A 360 15.30 6.83 -26.67
N PHE A 361 14.38 6.48 -27.59
CA PHE A 361 12.95 6.77 -27.54
C PHE A 361 12.14 5.61 -26.93
N PRO A 362 11.26 5.87 -25.93
CA PRO A 362 10.15 4.98 -25.60
C PRO A 362 8.75 5.62 -25.84
N PRO A 363 7.67 4.80 -25.97
CA PRO A 363 6.38 5.22 -26.53
C PRO A 363 5.52 6.06 -25.57
N ARG A 364 4.70 6.93 -26.16
CA ARG A 364 3.85 7.94 -25.49
C ARG A 364 2.69 7.29 -24.71
N ARG A 365 2.49 7.68 -23.45
CA ARG A 365 1.18 7.61 -22.76
C ARG A 365 0.78 9.02 -22.30
N PRO A 366 -0.53 9.38 -22.33
CA PRO A 366 -0.98 10.71 -21.94
C PRO A 366 -1.11 10.82 -20.42
N THR A 367 -0.49 11.83 -19.81
CA THR A 367 -0.65 12.16 -18.38
C THR A 367 -1.56 13.39 -18.16
N PRO A 368 -2.36 13.45 -17.07
CA PRO A 368 -3.35 14.52 -16.85
C PRO A 368 -2.76 15.81 -16.25
N ARG A 369 -3.44 16.93 -16.52
CA ARG A 369 -3.15 18.33 -16.19
C ARG A 369 -2.98 18.63 -14.69
N TRP A 370 -1.90 19.34 -14.32
CA TRP A 370 -1.80 20.22 -13.14
C TRP A 370 -0.80 21.38 -13.39
N PRO A 371 -1.06 22.63 -12.96
CA PRO A 371 -0.27 23.81 -13.35
C PRO A 371 0.92 24.07 -12.40
N THR A 372 2.17 23.80 -12.82
CA THR A 372 3.42 24.38 -12.28
C THR A 372 4.63 24.02 -13.16
N THR A 373 5.67 24.87 -13.19
CA THR A 373 6.99 24.55 -13.76
C THR A 373 7.53 23.28 -13.10
N ARG A 374 7.71 22.19 -13.85
CA ARG A 374 8.03 20.86 -13.31
C ARG A 374 9.07 20.18 -14.20
N ALA A 375 10.24 19.90 -13.65
CA ALA A 375 11.19 18.95 -14.21
C ALA A 375 10.87 17.54 -13.70
N THR A 376 10.40 16.63 -14.56
CA THR A 376 10.04 15.24 -14.19
C THR A 376 11.13 14.28 -14.65
N ARG A 377 11.89 13.68 -13.73
CA ARG A 377 12.87 12.62 -14.06
C ARG A 377 12.16 11.28 -14.33
N SER A 378 12.86 10.34 -14.97
CA SER A 378 12.33 9.02 -15.37
C SER A 378 11.77 8.17 -14.22
N CYS A 379 12.12 8.47 -12.97
CA CYS A 379 11.67 7.74 -11.78
C CYS A 379 10.43 8.38 -11.08
N GLY A 380 9.58 9.14 -11.79
CA GLY A 380 8.38 9.76 -11.21
C GLY A 380 8.62 10.96 -10.27
N ARG A 381 9.88 11.30 -9.99
CA ARG A 381 10.25 12.47 -9.17
C ARG A 381 10.12 13.76 -9.95
N CYS A 382 9.46 14.75 -9.34
CA CYS A 382 9.13 16.03 -9.93
C CYS A 382 9.78 17.17 -9.14
N ALA A 383 10.71 17.89 -9.74
CA ALA A 383 11.33 19.08 -9.15
C ALA A 383 10.66 20.35 -9.69
N LYS A 384 10.34 21.30 -8.81
CA LYS A 384 9.89 22.64 -9.21
C LYS A 384 11.08 23.60 -9.07
N CYS A 385 11.50 24.20 -10.17
CA CYS A 385 12.49 25.28 -10.15
C CYS A 385 11.74 26.62 -10.21
N ALA A 386 12.18 27.60 -9.41
CA ALA A 386 11.67 28.97 -9.54
C ALA A 386 12.07 29.51 -10.92
N THR A 387 11.17 30.24 -11.57
CA THR A 387 11.50 30.96 -12.80
C THR A 387 12.49 32.08 -12.49
N PRO A 388 13.53 32.27 -13.32
CA PRO A 388 14.42 33.42 -13.17
C PRO A 388 13.57 34.68 -13.24
N THR A 389 13.48 35.38 -12.12
CA THR A 389 12.74 36.63 -12.01
C THR A 389 13.78 37.73 -12.16
N ALA A 390 13.73 38.47 -13.26
CA ALA A 390 14.55 39.66 -13.40
C ALA A 390 14.08 40.70 -12.39
N THR A 391 14.88 40.95 -11.35
CA THR A 391 14.79 42.19 -10.57
C THR A 391 15.29 43.30 -11.47
N ARG A 392 14.41 44.26 -11.77
CA ARG A 392 14.73 45.44 -12.57
C ARG A 392 15.45 46.49 -11.74
#